data_AF-A0AAU7D5A4-F1
#
_entry.id   AF-A0AAU7D5A4-F1
#
_cell.length_a   1.000
_cell.length_b   1.000
_cell.length_c   1.000
_cell.angle_alpha   90.00
_cell.angle_beta   90.00
_cell.angle_gamma   90.00
#
_symmetry.space_group_name_H-M   'P 1'
#
loop_
_entity.id
_entity.type
_entity.pdbx_description
1 polymer ?
#
loop_
_entity_poly.entity_id
_entity_poly.type
_entity_poly.pdbx_seq_one_letter_code
_entity_poly.pdbx_strand_id
1 'polypeptide(L)'
;MKILRTGTNDFTCLPGDPKGVGSPPMCEDKVAMQWNRDFAEHKAKPTTNVPGVEYMLAGATQRSDSNPFDKTDPPIRIGPHWMILWPFDPKTTGLPTTHKPTGAYIMWAGTPWAHVHIMGAP
;
A
#
# COMPACT_ATOMS: atom_id res chain seq x y z
N MET A 1 3.57 19.46 7.71
CA MET A 1 2.61 19.23 6.59
C MET A 1 1.82 20.50 6.36
N LYS A 2 1.59 20.89 5.11
CA LYS A 2 0.71 22.02 4.74
C LYS A 2 -0.59 21.45 4.19
N ILE A 3 -1.73 21.85 4.76
CA ILE A 3 -3.05 21.44 4.27
C ILE A 3 -3.36 22.24 3.00
N LEU A 4 -3.67 21.55 1.91
CA LEU A 4 -4.09 22.16 0.64
C LEU A 4 -5.60 22.39 0.59
N ARG A 5 -6.37 21.43 1.10
CA ARG A 5 -7.83 21.45 1.19
C ARG A 5 -8.27 20.62 2.38
N THR A 6 -9.16 21.16 3.21
CA THR A 6 -9.75 20.43 4.34
C THR A 6 -10.73 19.37 3.81
N GLY A 7 -10.56 18.13 4.25
CA GLY A 7 -11.48 17.03 3.98
C GLY A 7 -12.72 17.06 4.87
N THR A 8 -13.68 16.19 4.57
CA THR A 8 -14.93 16.05 5.34
C THR A 8 -15.09 14.66 5.96
N ASN A 9 -14.05 13.82 5.89
CA ASN A 9 -14.00 12.46 6.43
C ASN A 9 -12.62 12.21 7.08
N ASP A 10 -12.40 10.99 7.57
CA ASP A 10 -11.18 10.62 8.29
C ASP A 10 -9.97 10.26 7.39
N PHE A 11 -10.06 10.51 6.08
CA PHE A 11 -8.95 10.27 5.15
C PHE A 11 -8.10 11.53 4.95
N THR A 12 -6.79 11.32 4.84
CA THR A 12 -5.82 12.34 4.45
C THR A 12 -5.18 11.94 3.12
N CYS A 13 -5.30 12.80 2.12
CA CYS A 13 -4.66 12.57 0.82
C CYS A 13 -3.30 13.26 0.73
N LEU A 14 -2.29 12.51 0.35
CA LEU A 14 -0.91 12.95 0.17
C LEU A 14 -0.57 12.99 -1.33
N PRO A 15 0.09 14.06 -1.81
CA PRO A 15 0.63 14.07 -3.15
C PRO A 15 1.78 13.06 -3.26
N GLY A 16 1.93 12.46 -4.43
CA GLY A 16 3.06 11.60 -4.78
C GLY A 16 3.89 12.16 -5.93
N ASP A 17 4.90 11.41 -6.34
CA ASP A 17 5.66 11.64 -7.57
C ASP A 17 5.18 10.65 -8.64
N PRO A 18 4.51 11.12 -9.71
CA PRO A 18 4.07 10.26 -10.81
C PRO A 18 5.21 9.52 -11.53
N LYS A 19 6.46 9.96 -11.37
CA LYS A 19 7.66 9.32 -11.93
C LYS A 19 8.44 8.50 -10.89
N GLY A 20 8.06 8.60 -9.62
CA GLY A 20 8.71 7.93 -8.51
C GLY A 20 8.28 6.47 -8.38
N VAL A 21 9.21 5.61 -7.98
CA VAL A 21 8.92 4.24 -7.55
C VAL A 21 8.73 4.26 -6.04
N GLY A 22 7.62 3.72 -5.52
CA GLY A 22 7.33 3.79 -4.09
C GLY A 22 6.86 5.15 -3.58
N SER A 23 6.44 6.06 -4.47
CA SER A 23 5.92 7.37 -4.08
C SER A 23 4.60 7.73 -4.78
N PRO A 24 3.58 6.86 -4.78
CA PRO A 24 2.31 7.15 -5.43
C PRO A 24 1.53 8.25 -4.68
N PRO A 25 0.66 9.01 -5.37
CA PRO A 25 -0.36 9.79 -4.68
C PRO A 25 -1.36 8.82 -4.04
N MET A 26 -1.70 9.07 -2.78
CA MET A 26 -2.54 8.17 -2.00
C MET A 26 -3.45 8.92 -1.03
N CYS A 27 -4.53 8.26 -0.61
CA CYS A 27 -5.42 8.73 0.45
C CYS A 27 -5.49 7.67 1.53
N GLU A 28 -5.17 8.05 2.76
CA GLU A 28 -4.92 7.14 3.88
C GLU A 28 -5.85 7.49 5.04
N ASP A 29 -6.38 6.47 5.72
CA ASP A 29 -6.92 6.68 7.06
C ASP A 29 -5.78 6.89 8.09
N LYS A 30 -6.15 7.24 9.33
CA LYS A 30 -5.16 7.52 10.39
C LYS A 30 -4.25 6.33 10.72
N VAL A 31 -4.74 5.10 10.54
CA VAL A 31 -3.98 3.88 10.83
C VAL A 31 -3.00 3.60 9.70
N ALA A 32 -3.42 3.77 8.45
CA ALA A 32 -2.57 3.67 7.28
C ALA A 32 -1.44 4.70 7.30
N MET A 33 -1.73 5.94 7.70
CA MET A 33 -0.70 6.95 7.93
C MET A 33 0.37 6.52 8.94
N GLN A 34 -0.03 5.83 10.02
CA GLN A 34 0.92 5.32 10.99
C GLN A 34 1.73 4.15 10.42
N TRP A 35 1.07 3.24 9.70
CA TRP A 35 1.73 2.10 9.04
C TRP A 35 2.78 2.57 8.04
N ASN A 36 2.46 3.53 7.16
CA ASN A 36 3.38 4.09 6.18
C ASN A 36 4.55 4.83 6.82
N ARG A 37 4.29 5.55 7.92
CA ARG A 37 5.35 6.19 8.72
C ARG A 37 6.30 5.14 9.28
N ASP A 38 5.78 4.08 9.89
CA ASP A 38 6.59 3.00 10.46
C ASP A 38 7.44 2.31 9.38
N PHE A 39 6.88 2.14 8.19
CA PHE A 39 7.58 1.60 7.03
C PHE A 39 8.72 2.52 6.58
N ALA A 40 8.45 3.81 6.40
CA ALA A 40 9.44 4.82 6.02
C ALA A 40 10.57 4.97 7.06
N GLU A 41 10.25 4.80 8.34
CA GLU A 41 11.20 4.79 9.46
C GLU A 41 11.99 3.46 9.57
N HIS A 42 11.79 2.50 8.65
CA HIS A 42 12.45 1.19 8.62
C HIS A 42 12.34 0.43 9.95
N LYS A 43 11.17 0.48 10.60
CA LYS A 43 10.91 -0.32 11.80
C LYS A 43 10.94 -1.81 11.47
N ALA A 44 11.03 -2.65 12.50
CA ALA A 44 10.96 -4.11 12.30
C ALA A 44 9.56 -4.59 11.87
N LYS A 45 8.51 -3.90 12.30
CA LYS A 45 7.10 -4.18 11.99
C LYS A 45 6.23 -2.93 12.22
N PRO A 46 5.01 -2.88 11.66
CA PRO A 46 4.03 -1.86 12.00
C PRO A 46 3.72 -1.84 13.50
N THR A 47 3.52 -0.64 14.05
CA THR A 47 3.08 -0.41 15.44
C THR A 47 1.55 -0.33 15.56
N THR A 48 0.84 -0.44 14.43
CA THR A 48 -0.61 -0.45 14.34
C THR A 48 -1.21 -1.75 14.93
N ASN A 49 -2.25 -1.60 15.75
CA ASN A 49 -2.94 -2.74 16.39
C ASN A 49 -4.27 -3.11 15.74
N VAL A 50 -4.68 -2.38 14.70
CA VAL A 50 -5.87 -2.63 13.89
C VAL A 50 -5.52 -2.43 12.40
N PRO A 51 -6.33 -2.95 11.46
CA PRO A 51 -6.11 -2.71 10.03
C PRO A 51 -6.23 -1.23 9.66
N GLY A 52 -5.37 -0.77 8.76
CA GLY A 52 -5.50 0.53 8.10
C GLY A 52 -6.00 0.38 6.67
N VAL A 53 -6.68 1.40 6.16
CA VAL A 53 -7.19 1.46 4.79
C VAL A 53 -6.58 2.65 4.06
N GLU A 54 -6.12 2.40 2.84
CA GLU A 54 -5.67 3.44 1.93
C GLU A 54 -6.08 3.15 0.49
N TYR A 55 -6.01 4.18 -0.36
CA TYR A 55 -6.38 4.11 -1.76
C TYR A 55 -5.42 4.90 -2.64
N MET A 56 -5.06 4.32 -3.78
CA MET A 56 -4.20 4.93 -4.80
C MET A 56 -4.96 5.07 -6.11
N LEU A 57 -5.66 6.19 -6.29
CA LEU A 57 -6.49 6.46 -7.47
C LEU A 57 -5.69 6.47 -8.78
N ALA A 58 -4.48 7.03 -8.76
CA ALA A 58 -3.63 7.08 -9.94
C ALA A 58 -2.82 5.80 -10.16
N GLY A 59 -3.05 4.76 -9.34
CA GLY A 59 -2.19 3.59 -9.25
C GLY A 59 -0.84 3.90 -8.63
N ALA A 60 0.09 2.95 -8.79
CA ALA A 60 1.44 3.05 -8.24
C ALA A 60 2.48 2.38 -9.15
N THR A 61 3.73 2.74 -8.94
CA THR A 61 4.87 2.00 -9.49
C THR A 61 5.69 1.45 -8.33
N GLN A 62 5.91 0.13 -8.28
CA GLN A 62 6.68 -0.57 -7.24
C GLN A 62 7.76 -1.48 -7.82
N ARG A 63 8.61 -2.09 -6.99
CA ARG A 63 9.68 -2.98 -7.46
C ARG A 63 9.39 -4.46 -7.33
N SER A 64 8.85 -4.89 -6.18
CA SER A 64 8.71 -6.31 -5.88
C SER A 64 7.39 -6.61 -5.19
N ASP A 65 6.76 -7.70 -5.62
CA ASP A 65 5.58 -8.27 -4.95
C ASP A 65 5.94 -8.94 -3.62
N SER A 66 7.19 -9.33 -3.41
CA SER A 66 7.59 -10.14 -2.24
C SER A 66 8.55 -9.42 -1.29
N ASN A 67 9.43 -8.56 -1.80
CA ASN A 67 10.45 -7.89 -1.00
C ASN A 67 10.11 -6.39 -0.80
N PRO A 68 9.71 -5.97 0.41
CA PRO A 68 9.39 -4.56 0.69
C PRO A 68 10.54 -3.59 0.44
N PHE A 69 11.79 -4.04 0.55
CA PHE A 69 12.98 -3.18 0.49
C PHE A 69 13.78 -3.37 -0.80
N ASP A 70 13.17 -3.98 -1.83
CA ASP A 70 13.85 -4.17 -3.11
C ASP A 70 14.17 -2.84 -3.79
N LYS A 71 15.36 -2.74 -4.37
CA LYS A 71 15.86 -1.55 -5.08
C LYS A 71 16.33 -1.86 -6.50
N THR A 72 16.28 -3.12 -6.91
CA THR A 72 16.99 -3.62 -8.09
C THR A 72 16.06 -4.14 -9.17
N ASP A 73 14.89 -4.65 -8.80
CA ASP A 73 13.96 -5.23 -9.75
C ASP A 73 13.37 -4.16 -10.69
N PRO A 74 13.01 -4.55 -11.93
CA PRO A 74 12.30 -3.68 -12.85
C PRO A 74 11.02 -3.10 -12.21
N PRO A 75 10.68 -1.83 -12.47
CA PRO A 75 9.45 -1.26 -11.94
C PRO A 75 8.20 -1.97 -12.47
N ILE A 76 7.33 -2.37 -11.55
CA ILE A 76 6.01 -2.94 -11.76
C ILE A 76 4.98 -1.82 -11.68
N ARG A 77 4.10 -1.73 -12.69
CA ARG A 77 2.97 -0.80 -12.67
C ARG A 77 1.74 -1.48 -12.11
N ILE A 78 1.13 -0.85 -11.12
CA ILE A 78 -0.08 -1.32 -10.47
C ILE A 78 -1.16 -0.28 -10.76
N GLY A 79 -2.28 -0.73 -11.33
CA GLY A 79 -3.42 0.14 -11.65
C GLY A 79 -4.08 0.72 -10.39
N PRO A 80 -5.17 1.50 -10.52
CA PRO A 80 -5.91 2.02 -9.38
C PRO A 80 -6.33 0.91 -8.42
N HIS A 81 -6.09 1.07 -7.12
CA HIS A 81 -6.34 0.00 -6.14
C HIS A 81 -6.52 0.55 -4.73
N TRP A 82 -7.25 -0.21 -3.91
CA TRP A 82 -7.32 -0.05 -2.47
C TRP A 82 -6.30 -0.97 -1.80
N MET A 83 -5.85 -0.59 -0.61
CA MET A 83 -5.02 -1.43 0.24
C MET A 83 -5.64 -1.57 1.63
N ILE A 84 -5.56 -2.78 2.18
CA ILE A 84 -5.81 -3.06 3.59
C ILE A 84 -4.49 -3.47 4.22
N LEU A 85 -3.98 -2.63 5.10
CA LEU A 85 -2.67 -2.73 5.72
C LEU A 85 -2.79 -3.56 7.01
N TRP A 86 -2.52 -4.86 6.87
CA TRP A 86 -2.57 -5.84 7.94
C TRP A 86 -1.78 -7.08 7.51
N PRO A 87 -1.08 -7.80 8.41
CA PRO A 87 -0.25 -8.94 8.04
C PRO A 87 -1.08 -10.15 7.60
N PHE A 88 -1.69 -10.09 6.42
CA PHE A 88 -2.50 -11.15 5.84
C PHE A 88 -1.62 -12.35 5.46
N ASP A 89 -2.10 -13.55 5.79
CA ASP A 89 -1.46 -14.80 5.39
C ASP A 89 -2.22 -15.39 4.19
N PRO A 90 -1.55 -15.65 3.05
CA PRO A 90 -2.18 -16.31 1.90
C PRO A 90 -2.77 -17.68 2.24
N LYS A 91 -2.23 -18.40 3.23
CA LYS A 91 -2.75 -19.72 3.63
C LYS A 91 -4.13 -19.64 4.28
N THR A 92 -4.38 -18.60 5.08
CA THR A 92 -5.66 -18.43 5.79
C THR A 92 -6.69 -17.69 4.97
N THR A 93 -6.25 -16.82 4.06
CA THR A 93 -7.14 -16.02 3.20
C THR A 93 -7.47 -16.69 1.87
N GLY A 94 -6.60 -17.58 1.36
CA GLY A 94 -6.69 -18.13 0.01
C GLY A 94 -6.37 -17.13 -1.10
N LEU A 95 -5.87 -15.93 -0.76
CA LEU A 95 -5.52 -14.91 -1.75
C LEU A 95 -4.17 -15.22 -2.42
N PRO A 96 -4.02 -14.93 -3.72
CA PRO A 96 -2.74 -15.08 -4.42
C PRO A 96 -1.71 -14.06 -3.94
N THR A 97 -0.43 -14.32 -4.21
CA THR A 97 0.69 -13.43 -3.84
C THR A 97 1.39 -12.82 -5.07
N THR A 98 0.73 -12.85 -6.21
CA THR A 98 1.22 -12.28 -7.47
C THR A 98 0.22 -11.24 -7.92
N HIS A 99 0.69 -10.05 -8.25
CA HIS A 99 -0.19 -8.97 -8.69
C HIS A 99 -0.95 -9.37 -9.95
N LYS A 100 -2.17 -8.85 -10.07
CA LYS A 100 -3.02 -9.00 -11.24
C LYS A 100 -3.68 -7.67 -11.56
N PRO A 101 -4.11 -7.42 -12.81
CA PRO A 101 -4.85 -6.20 -13.15
C PRO A 101 -6.21 -6.07 -12.44
N THR A 102 -6.78 -7.19 -11.99
CA THR A 102 -8.12 -7.25 -11.37
C THR A 102 -8.13 -8.22 -10.18
N GLY A 103 -9.12 -8.07 -9.30
CA GLY A 103 -9.30 -8.94 -8.14
C GLY A 103 -8.48 -8.48 -6.94
N ALA A 104 -8.07 -9.43 -6.10
CA ALA A 104 -7.27 -9.13 -4.92
C ALA A 104 -6.04 -10.04 -4.82
N TYR A 105 -4.96 -9.51 -4.26
CA TYR A 105 -3.73 -10.27 -3.99
C TYR A 105 -3.04 -9.70 -2.75
N ILE A 106 -2.16 -10.50 -2.14
CA ILE A 106 -1.32 -10.07 -1.02
C ILE A 106 0.05 -9.69 -1.56
N MET A 107 0.45 -8.45 -1.32
CA MET A 107 1.81 -8.00 -1.53
C MET A 107 2.61 -8.21 -0.24
N TRP A 108 3.89 -8.56 -0.38
CA TRP A 108 4.88 -8.82 0.67
C TRP A 108 4.45 -9.90 1.67
N ALA A 109 3.73 -10.91 1.18
CA ALA A 109 3.30 -12.06 1.96
C ALA A 109 4.47 -12.70 2.73
N GLY A 110 4.22 -13.09 3.99
CA GLY A 110 5.24 -13.66 4.87
C GLY A 110 6.13 -12.64 5.58
N THR A 111 5.97 -11.34 5.29
CA THR A 111 6.64 -10.26 6.02
C THR A 111 5.66 -9.57 7.00
N PRO A 112 6.16 -8.85 8.03
CA PRO A 112 5.32 -8.00 8.88
C PRO A 112 4.60 -6.86 8.13
N TRP A 113 5.02 -6.60 6.88
CA TRP A 113 4.50 -5.55 6.01
C TRP A 113 3.53 -6.08 4.96
N ALA A 114 3.10 -7.34 5.07
CA ALA A 114 2.10 -7.88 4.17
C ALA A 114 0.83 -7.01 4.19
N HIS A 115 0.19 -6.86 3.04
CA HIS A 115 -1.04 -6.11 2.89
C HIS A 115 -1.80 -6.58 1.64
N VAL A 116 -3.12 -6.45 1.68
CA VAL A 116 -3.97 -6.86 0.55
C VAL A 116 -4.16 -5.67 -0.38
N HIS A 117 -3.96 -5.91 -1.67
CA HIS A 117 -4.37 -5.03 -2.75
C HIS A 117 -5.73 -5.48 -3.27
N ILE A 118 -6.67 -4.55 -3.42
CA ILE A 118 -7.97 -4.75 -4.05
C ILE A 118 -8.01 -3.86 -5.28
N MET A 119 -7.88 -4.48 -6.45
CA MET A 119 -7.75 -3.78 -7.72
C MET A 119 -9.09 -3.15 -8.11
N GLY A 120 -9.06 -1.86 -8.40
CA GLY A 120 -10.19 -1.16 -9.01
C GLY A 120 -10.38 -1.59 -10.46
N ALA A 121 -11.60 -1.40 -10.99
CA ALA A 121 -11.79 -1.48 -12.43
C ALA A 121 -11.10 -0.29 -13.11
N PRO A 122 -10.43 -0.49 -14.27
CA PRO A 122 -9.85 0.59 -15.07
C PRO A 122 -10.89 1.59 -15.57
#